data_AF-A0A3B3SD37-F1
#
_entry.id   AF-A0A3B3SD37-F1
#
_cell.length_a   1.000
_cell.length_b   1.000
_cell.length_c   1.000
_cell.angle_alpha   90.00
_cell.angle_beta   90.00
_cell.angle_gamma   90.00
#
_symmetry.space_group_name_H-M   'P 1'
#
loop_
_entity.id
_entity.type
_entity.pdbx_description
1 polymer ?
#
loop_
_entity_poly.entity_id
_entity_poly.type
_entity_poly.pdbx_seq_one_letter_code
_entity_poly.pdbx_strand_id
1 'polypeptide(L)'
;LEVDWRRTDSDTIVHLFQGGQSRPESQGDAYRGRARFFSQEIPKGNFSLLLEEVRTADAGVYKCVVYTEQESQHEMLVPWILGHASKEITSF
;
A
#
# COMPACT_ATOMS: atom_id res chain seq x y z
N LEU A 1 9.17 12.46 -2.23
CA LEU A 1 8.36 11.29 -2.62
C LEU A 1 7.67 10.74 -1.39
N GLU A 2 6.35 10.58 -1.49
CA GLU A 2 5.52 9.89 -0.51
C GLU A 2 4.59 8.92 -1.25
N VAL A 3 4.38 7.73 -0.68
CA VAL A 3 3.48 6.70 -1.20
C VAL A 3 2.58 6.22 -0.07
N ASP A 4 1.28 6.41 -0.23
CA ASP A 4 0.26 6.12 0.77
C ASP A 4 -0.70 5.05 0.25
N TRP A 5 -0.67 3.86 0.86
CA TRP A 5 -1.65 2.81 0.60
C TRP A 5 -2.76 2.85 1.64
N ARG A 6 -4.00 2.93 1.19
CA ARG A 6 -5.20 2.93 2.05
C ARG A 6 -6.30 2.05 1.52
N ARG A 7 -7.23 1.68 2.39
CA ARG A 7 -8.52 1.15 1.95
C ARG A 7 -9.42 2.27 1.44
N THR A 8 -10.18 2.02 0.38
CA THR A 8 -11.13 3.01 -0.14
C THR A 8 -12.39 3.15 0.71
N ASP A 9 -12.78 2.10 1.43
CA ASP A 9 -14.05 2.04 2.17
C ASP A 9 -14.01 2.66 3.57
N SER A 10 -12.82 2.78 4.15
CA SER A 10 -12.61 3.19 5.54
C SER A 10 -11.50 4.22 5.71
N ASP A 11 -10.75 4.55 4.65
CA ASP A 11 -9.55 5.37 4.69
C ASP A 11 -8.47 4.85 5.66
N THR A 12 -8.55 3.57 6.03
CA THR A 12 -7.56 2.92 6.90
C THR A 12 -6.22 2.85 6.18
N ILE A 13 -5.17 3.39 6.80
CA ILE A 13 -3.80 3.29 6.29
C ILE A 13 -3.33 1.84 6.36
N VAL A 14 -3.01 1.31 5.20
CA VAL A 14 -2.41 -0.02 5.05
C VAL A 14 -0.90 0.09 5.23
N HIS A 15 -0.26 1.07 4.57
CA HIS A 15 1.16 1.35 4.75
C HIS A 15 1.57 2.71 4.19
N LEU A 16 2.63 3.30 4.74
CA LEU A 16 3.19 4.59 4.30
C LEU A 16 4.69 4.47 3.99
N PHE A 17 5.10 5.11 2.91
CA PHE A 17 6.50 5.39 2.59
C PHE A 17 6.69 6.89 2.48
N GLN A 18 7.60 7.46 3.27
CA GLN A 18 7.80 8.91 3.31
C GLN A 18 9.24 9.23 3.71
N GLY A 19 9.84 10.21 3.02
CA GLY A 19 11.21 10.65 3.30
C GLY A 19 12.25 9.58 2.97
N GLY A 20 12.00 8.77 1.94
CA GLY A 20 12.91 7.70 1.49
C GLY A 20 12.87 6.45 2.36
N GLN A 21 11.92 6.33 3.29
CA GLN A 21 11.84 5.21 4.24
C GLN A 21 10.41 4.70 4.39
N SER A 22 10.29 3.40 4.64
CA SER A 22 9.03 2.75 5.00
C SER A 22 8.65 3.08 6.46
N ARG A 23 7.36 3.31 6.72
CA ARG A 23 6.81 3.78 8.00
C ARG A 23 5.80 2.77 8.59
N PRO A 24 6.25 1.60 9.08
CA PRO A 24 5.34 0.58 9.64
C PRO A 24 4.55 1.06 10.86
N GLU A 25 5.02 2.10 11.55
CA GLU A 25 4.33 2.75 12.66
C GLU A 25 3.03 3.45 12.26
N SER A 26 2.86 3.80 10.98
CA SER A 26 1.65 4.46 10.45
C SER A 26 0.53 3.48 10.10
N GLN A 27 0.79 2.17 10.17
CA GLN A 27 -0.20 1.15 9.82
C GLN A 27 -1.38 1.15 10.79
N GLY A 28 -2.58 1.10 10.24
CA GLY A 28 -3.79 0.83 11.02
C GLY A 28 -3.71 -0.54 11.69
N ASP A 29 -4.42 -0.71 12.81
CA ASP A 29 -4.31 -1.92 13.65
C ASP A 29 -4.59 -3.23 12.88
N ALA A 30 -5.46 -3.20 11.87
CA ALA A 30 -5.75 -4.36 11.03
C ALA A 30 -4.54 -4.81 10.18
N TYR A 31 -3.63 -3.90 9.83
CA TYR A 31 -2.52 -4.13 8.91
C TYR A 31 -1.15 -4.16 9.58
N ARG A 32 -1.09 -3.79 10.88
CA ARG A 32 0.15 -3.70 11.64
C ARG A 32 0.97 -4.98 11.56
N GLY A 33 2.20 -4.85 11.07
CA GLY A 33 3.17 -5.94 10.94
C GLY A 33 2.90 -6.91 9.77
N ARG A 34 1.86 -6.66 8.97
CA ARG A 34 1.44 -7.53 7.86
C ARG A 34 1.69 -6.89 6.49
N ALA A 35 1.74 -5.57 6.42
CA ALA A 35 1.96 -4.83 5.18
C ALA A 35 3.42 -4.36 5.05
N ARG A 36 4.01 -4.50 3.87
CA ARG A 36 5.37 -3.98 3.59
C ARG A 36 5.56 -3.58 2.13
N PHE A 37 6.33 -2.53 1.92
CA PHE A 37 6.75 -2.12 0.58
C PHE A 37 7.95 -2.94 0.09
N PHE A 38 8.07 -3.06 -1.23
CA PHE A 38 9.34 -3.36 -1.88
C PHE A 38 10.18 -2.09 -1.98
N SER A 39 10.73 -1.60 -0.86
CA SER A 39 11.34 -0.27 -0.78
C SER A 39 12.49 -0.03 -1.79
N GLN A 40 13.17 -1.08 -2.23
CA GLN A 40 14.23 -0.99 -3.26
C GLN A 40 13.69 -0.74 -4.67
N GLU A 41 12.40 -1.01 -4.91
CA GLU A 41 11.75 -0.86 -6.21
C GLU A 41 11.02 0.50 -6.35
N ILE A 42 10.76 1.19 -5.24
CA ILE A 42 10.13 2.53 -5.21
C ILE A 42 10.88 3.56 -6.07
N PRO A 43 12.21 3.68 -6.02
CA PRO A 43 12.94 4.61 -6.89
C PRO A 43 12.83 4.28 -8.39
N LYS A 44 12.41 3.06 -8.74
CA LYS A 44 12.18 2.61 -10.12
C LYS A 44 10.72 2.78 -10.56
N GLY A 45 9.87 3.35 -9.71
CA GLY A 45 8.45 3.59 -9.98
C GLY A 45 7.51 2.45 -9.56
N ASN A 46 8.02 1.35 -8.98
CA ASN A 46 7.16 0.27 -8.51
C ASN A 46 6.77 0.53 -7.04
N PHE A 47 5.50 0.86 -6.85
CA PHE A 47 4.92 1.17 -5.54
C PHE A 47 4.10 0.00 -4.96
N SER A 48 4.30 -1.21 -5.47
CA SER A 48 3.56 -2.40 -5.02
C SER A 48 3.78 -2.68 -3.54
N LEU A 49 2.74 -3.23 -2.93
CA LEU A 49 2.69 -3.55 -1.51
C LEU A 49 2.50 -5.06 -1.32
N LEU A 50 3.28 -5.68 -0.44
CA LEU A 50 2.99 -7.03 0.02
C LEU A 50 2.14 -6.99 1.29
N LEU A 51 1.05 -7.75 1.29
CA LEU A 51 0.26 -8.05 2.48
C LEU A 51 0.38 -9.54 2.83
N GLU A 52 0.85 -9.81 4.05
CA GLU A 52 1.05 -11.15 4.61
C GLU A 52 -0.10 -11.54 5.54
N GLU A 53 -0.26 -12.85 5.75
CA GLU A 53 -1.32 -13.45 6.57
C GLU A 53 -2.72 -12.98 6.16
N VAL A 54 -3.02 -13.03 4.87
CA VAL A 54 -4.27 -12.52 4.28
C VAL A 54 -5.50 -13.16 4.94
N ARG A 55 -6.48 -12.32 5.28
CA ARG A 55 -7.75 -12.66 5.91
C ARG A 55 -8.91 -12.33 4.97
N THR A 56 -10.06 -12.95 5.20
CA THR A 56 -11.29 -12.66 4.43
C THR A 56 -11.72 -11.20 4.53
N ALA A 57 -11.48 -10.55 5.68
CA ALA A 57 -11.76 -9.14 5.91
C ALA A 57 -10.86 -8.18 5.10
N ASP A 58 -9.73 -8.64 4.58
CA ASP A 58 -8.84 -7.80 3.75
C ASP A 58 -9.36 -7.67 2.30
N ALA A 59 -10.40 -8.41 1.92
CA ALA A 59 -11.05 -8.22 0.62
C ALA A 59 -11.65 -6.81 0.52
N GLY A 60 -11.46 -6.17 -0.64
CA GLY A 60 -11.90 -4.79 -0.85
C GLY A 60 -11.14 -4.11 -1.98
N VAL A 61 -11.29 -2.79 -2.07
CA VAL A 61 -10.51 -1.97 -3.00
C VAL A 61 -9.53 -1.13 -2.20
N TYR A 62 -8.30 -1.10 -2.71
CA TYR A 62 -7.21 -0.34 -2.14
C TYR A 62 -6.87 0.84 -3.05
N LYS A 63 -6.39 1.90 -2.44
CA LYS A 63 -5.93 3.11 -3.10
C LYS A 63 -4.45 3.30 -2.82
N CYS A 64 -3.66 3.46 -3.87
CA CYS A 64 -2.28 3.94 -3.78
C CYS A 64 -2.26 5.40 -4.20
N VAL A 65 -1.74 6.28 -3.35
CA VAL A 65 -1.54 7.70 -3.65
C VAL A 65 -0.06 8.02 -3.63
N VAL A 66 0.43 8.55 -4.74
CA VAL A 66 1.83 8.95 -4.88
C VAL A 66 1.93 10.47 -4.93
N TYR A 67 2.75 11.05 -4.04
CA TYR A 67 3.03 12.48 -4.01
C TYR A 67 4.47 12.76 -4.45
N THR A 68 4.62 13.54 -5.51
CA THR A 68 5.91 13.98 -6.07
C THR A 68 6.04 15.51 -6.02
N GLU A 69 7.27 16.03 -6.08
CA GLU A 69 7.55 17.48 -5.98
C GLU A 69 7.11 18.28 -7.22
N GLN A 70 6.79 17.61 -8.34
CA GLN A 70 6.62 18.22 -9.67
C GLN A 70 5.21 18.07 -10.26
N GLU A 71 4.19 17.94 -9.40
CA GLU A 71 2.75 17.79 -9.72
C GLU A 71 2.21 16.35 -9.80
N SER A 72 0.90 16.28 -9.55
CA SER A 72 -0.05 15.16 -9.62
C SER A 72 0.00 14.09 -8.52
N GLN A 73 -1.03 14.14 -7.67
CA GLN A 73 -1.55 12.97 -6.97
C GLN A 73 -1.89 11.92 -8.02
N HIS A 74 -1.10 10.87 -8.11
CA HIS A 74 -1.49 9.69 -8.89
C HIS A 74 -2.23 8.76 -7.95
N GLU A 75 -3.54 8.67 -8.17
CA GLU A 75 -4.43 7.76 -7.47
C GLU A 75 -4.68 6.52 -8.32
N MET A 76 -4.34 5.35 -7.77
CA MET A 76 -4.62 4.07 -8.40
C MET A 76 -5.53 3.23 -7.52
N LEU A 77 -6.63 2.76 -8.09
CA LEU A 77 -7.54 1.81 -7.46
C LEU A 77 -7.12 0.38 -7.82
N VAL A 78 -6.90 -0.44 -6.80
CA VAL A 78 -6.51 -1.84 -6.97
C VAL A 78 -7.55 -2.73 -6.29
N PRO A 79 -8.40 -3.41 -7.07
CA PRO A 79 -9.31 -4.41 -6.55
C PRO A 79 -8.52 -5.59 -5.98
N TRP A 80 -8.84 -5.96 -4.74
CA TRP A 80 -8.31 -7.17 -4.12
C TRP A 80 -9.34 -8.28 -4.19
N ILE A 81 -8.93 -9.43 -4.73
CA ILE A 81 -9.71 -10.68 -4.73
C ILE A 81 -8.93 -11.73 -3.94
N LEU A 82 -9.64 -12.54 -3.15
CA LEU A 82 -9.08 -13.56 -2.25
C LEU A 82 -8.09 -14.53 -2.94
N GLY A 83 -6.98 -14.86 -2.28
CA GLY A 83 -6.06 -15.94 -2.67
C GLY A 83 -4.73 -15.95 -1.89
N HIS A 84 -4.22 -17.15 -1.57
CA HIS A 84 -2.96 -17.51 -0.87
C HIS A 84 -2.57 -16.74 0.42
N ALA A 85 -1.60 -17.26 1.17
CA ALA A 85 -1.18 -16.73 2.48
C ALA A 85 -0.50 -15.34 2.42
N SER A 86 -0.10 -14.91 1.23
CA SER A 86 0.54 -13.63 0.95
C SER A 86 0.18 -13.20 -0.47
N LYS A 87 0.04 -11.89 -0.67
CA LYS A 87 -0.36 -11.33 -1.97
C LYS A 87 0.27 -9.95 -2.17
N GLU A 88 0.71 -9.72 -3.39
CA GLU A 88 1.18 -8.42 -3.87
C GLU A 88 -0.02 -7.61 -4.39
N ILE A 89 -0.23 -6.44 -3.80
CA ILE A 89 -1.10 -5.39 -4.33
C ILE A 89 -0.26 -4.56 -5.29
N THR A 90 -0.43 -4.83 -6.58
CA THR A 90 0.38 -4.20 -7.62
C THR A 90 -0.20 -2.83 -8.00
N SER A 91 0.68 -1.83 -8.07
CA SER A 91 0.41 -0.52 -8.70
C SER A 91 1.32 -0.37 -9.92
N PHE A 92 0.80 0.11 -11.05
CA PHE A 92 1.58 0.33 -12.29
C PHE A 92 1.90 1.79 -12.51
#